data_AF-A0A9W8TMZ9-F1
#
_entry.id   AF-A0A9W8TMZ9-F1
#
_cell.length_a   1.000
_cell.length_b   1.000
_cell.length_c   1.000
_cell.angle_alpha   90.00
_cell.angle_beta   90.00
_cell.angle_gamma   90.00
#
_symmetry.space_group_name_H-M   'P 1'
#
loop_
_entity.id
_entity.type
_entity.pdbx_description
1 polymer ?
#
loop_
_entity_poly.entity_id
_entity_poly.type
_entity_poly.pdbx_seq_one_letter_code
_entity_poly.pdbx_strand_id
1 'polypeptide(L)'
;MIPSILPWLLLGLGGTALSAPSSSFEARQIWTVGWWSSELQQYGCKPVILVFAKATYEPGNVGSTIGPALSDGLKTVFGVTNVATQGVDYYGFIEGNYYPGGAPPWAIYDMQAIITAAAACPHSKIVVSGYSQGAAIVHRAIEALPNTTVSRIAGVVTFGDTQTLQDGGRVKGYPTNQTLIICNSGDIICTGTLWPLYPVHWDYVKWVPTATLFLAQKVLAANAVDPWPNGSLALDLGGLGELGPGMETDAPVPTRLVAFPDAPVATGLGG
;
A
#
# COMPACT_ATOMS: atom_id res chain seq x y z
N MET A 1 -11.36 52.08 -83.16
CA MET A 1 -11.51 50.64 -83.44
C MET A 1 -11.12 49.89 -82.17
N ILE A 2 -12.06 49.14 -81.60
CA ILE A 2 -11.91 48.36 -80.37
C ILE A 2 -10.91 47.21 -80.64
N PRO A 3 -10.07 46.81 -79.65
CA PRO A 3 -10.39 45.56 -78.98
C PRO A 3 -10.23 45.59 -77.45
N SER A 4 -11.16 44.89 -76.82
CA SER A 4 -11.22 44.46 -75.43
C SER A 4 -9.99 43.69 -74.96
N ILE A 5 -9.54 43.95 -73.73
CA ILE A 5 -8.86 42.94 -72.90
C ILE A 5 -9.32 43.11 -71.45
N LEU A 6 -9.97 42.07 -70.95
CA LEU A 6 -10.44 41.85 -69.58
C LEU A 6 -9.22 41.70 -68.63
N PRO A 7 -9.30 42.19 -67.38
CA PRO A 7 -8.48 41.59 -66.32
C PRO A 7 -9.32 41.04 -65.16
N TRP A 8 -9.26 39.71 -65.06
CA TRP A 8 -9.06 38.88 -63.86
C TRP A 8 -9.66 39.36 -62.53
N LEU A 9 -10.81 38.76 -62.20
CA LEU A 9 -11.40 38.71 -60.87
C LEU A 9 -10.67 37.64 -60.04
N LEU A 10 -9.71 38.04 -59.19
CA LEU A 10 -9.15 37.17 -58.15
C LEU A 10 -10.01 37.29 -56.89
N LEU A 11 -10.92 36.35 -56.67
CA LEU A 11 -11.56 36.16 -55.36
C LEU A 11 -10.52 35.62 -54.38
N GLY A 12 -10.08 36.48 -53.44
CA GLY A 12 -9.34 36.04 -52.26
C GLY A 12 -10.27 35.29 -51.31
N LEU A 13 -10.07 33.98 -51.19
CA LEU A 13 -10.63 33.19 -50.10
C LEU A 13 -9.84 33.50 -48.82
N GLY A 14 -10.30 34.49 -48.07
CA GLY A 14 -9.85 34.74 -46.70
C GLY A 14 -10.34 33.62 -45.78
N GLY A 15 -9.48 32.62 -45.54
CA GLY A 15 -9.72 31.61 -44.52
C GLY A 15 -9.55 32.21 -43.14
N THR A 16 -10.64 32.43 -42.42
CA THR A 16 -10.59 32.71 -40.98
C THR A 16 -10.17 31.44 -40.25
N ALA A 17 -8.90 31.34 -39.89
CA ALA A 17 -8.44 30.31 -38.95
C ALA A 17 -9.03 30.61 -37.57
N LEU A 18 -10.14 29.95 -37.22
CA LEU A 18 -10.57 29.84 -35.83
C LEU A 18 -9.49 29.06 -35.10
N SER A 19 -8.65 29.79 -34.36
CA SER A 19 -7.77 29.19 -33.37
C SER A 19 -8.67 28.69 -32.23
N ALA A 20 -9.08 27.43 -32.30
CA ALA A 20 -9.67 26.78 -31.14
C ALA A 20 -8.62 26.79 -30.03
N PRO A 21 -8.96 27.22 -28.79
CA PRO A 21 -8.04 27.07 -27.69
C PRO A 21 -7.74 25.58 -27.56
N SER A 22 -6.45 25.22 -27.65
CA SER A 22 -5.99 23.90 -27.27
C SER A 22 -6.25 23.75 -25.79
N SER A 23 -7.40 23.19 -25.44
CA SER A 23 -7.62 22.61 -24.14
C SER A 23 -6.71 21.38 -24.04
N SER A 24 -5.44 21.62 -23.74
CA SER A 24 -4.63 20.64 -23.04
C SER A 24 -5.28 20.45 -21.68
N PHE A 25 -6.32 19.64 -21.63
CA PHE A 25 -6.55 18.79 -20.48
C PHE A 25 -5.25 18.00 -20.34
N GLU A 26 -4.36 18.46 -19.48
CA GLU A 26 -3.30 17.63 -18.95
C GLU A 26 -3.93 16.29 -18.63
N ALA A 27 -3.33 15.21 -19.13
CA ALA A 27 -3.72 13.84 -18.82
C ALA A 27 -3.56 13.61 -17.32
N ARG A 28 -4.50 14.11 -16.51
CA ARG A 28 -4.58 13.88 -15.08
C ARG A 28 -4.97 12.41 -14.91
N GLN A 29 -3.95 11.59 -14.72
CA GLN A 29 -4.00 10.30 -14.03
C GLN A 29 -4.69 9.12 -14.76
N ILE A 30 -4.14 8.69 -15.90
CA ILE A 30 -4.53 7.43 -16.57
C ILE A 30 -3.83 6.19 -15.92
N TRP A 31 -3.05 6.38 -14.86
CA TRP A 31 -2.18 5.34 -14.28
C TRP A 31 -2.49 4.97 -12.83
N THR A 32 -3.46 5.66 -12.20
CA THR A 32 -3.89 5.35 -10.84
C THR A 32 -4.59 4.01 -10.82
N VAL A 33 -4.24 3.14 -9.88
CA VAL A 33 -4.96 1.87 -9.77
C VAL A 33 -6.38 2.14 -9.28
N GLY A 34 -7.36 1.48 -9.90
CA GLY A 34 -8.75 1.52 -9.42
C GLY A 34 -8.92 0.64 -8.19
N TRP A 35 -10.13 0.12 -7.98
CA TRP A 35 -10.39 -0.82 -6.87
C TRP A 35 -9.79 -2.22 -7.10
N TRP A 36 -9.36 -2.48 -8.34
CA TRP A 36 -8.77 -3.74 -8.78
C TRP A 36 -7.35 -3.50 -9.28
N SER A 37 -6.43 -4.37 -8.86
CA SER A 37 -5.08 -4.42 -9.39
C SER A 37 -4.59 -5.86 -9.45
N SER A 38 -4.16 -6.29 -10.64
CA SER A 38 -3.54 -7.59 -10.86
C SER A 38 -2.30 -7.46 -11.76
N GLU A 39 -1.51 -6.41 -11.54
CA GLU A 39 -0.42 -6.01 -12.43
C GLU A 39 0.71 -7.04 -12.48
N LEU A 40 0.99 -7.74 -11.37
CA LEU A 40 1.95 -8.83 -11.36
C LEU A 40 1.49 -9.98 -12.27
N GLN A 41 0.21 -10.36 -12.17
CA GLN A 41 -0.36 -11.41 -13.01
C GLN A 41 -0.45 -11.01 -14.49
N GLN A 42 -0.81 -9.75 -14.78
CA GLN A 42 -1.01 -9.27 -16.15
C GLN A 42 0.30 -8.92 -16.87
N TYR A 43 1.25 -8.31 -16.17
CA TYR A 43 2.45 -7.71 -16.76
C TYR A 43 3.75 -8.35 -16.31
N GLY A 44 3.69 -9.32 -15.39
CA GLY A 44 4.85 -10.05 -14.89
C GLY A 44 5.73 -9.22 -13.94
N CYS A 45 7.00 -9.61 -13.85
CA CYS A 45 7.96 -9.03 -12.91
C CYS A 45 8.21 -7.54 -13.17
N LYS A 46 8.16 -6.75 -12.11
CA LYS A 46 8.56 -5.34 -12.08
C LYS A 46 9.66 -5.10 -11.02
N PRO A 47 10.50 -4.06 -11.16
CA PRO A 47 11.51 -3.72 -10.17
C PRO A 47 10.98 -3.68 -8.73
N VAL A 48 9.78 -3.16 -8.53
CA VAL A 48 9.05 -3.17 -7.25
C VAL A 48 7.72 -3.90 -7.41
N ILE A 49 7.37 -4.74 -6.45
CA ILE A 49 6.07 -5.42 -6.40
C ILE A 49 5.41 -5.11 -5.07
N LEU A 50 4.27 -4.43 -5.10
CA LEU A 50 3.39 -4.24 -3.96
C LEU A 50 2.35 -5.35 -3.91
N VAL A 51 2.32 -6.12 -2.83
CA VAL A 51 1.24 -7.06 -2.51
C VAL A 51 0.36 -6.42 -1.44
N PHE A 52 -0.95 -6.28 -1.72
CA PHE A 52 -1.85 -5.53 -0.85
C PHE A 52 -3.12 -6.31 -0.50
N ALA A 53 -3.53 -6.27 0.77
CA ALA A 53 -4.84 -6.77 1.22
C ALA A 53 -5.70 -5.61 1.76
N LYS A 54 -6.86 -5.39 1.12
CA LYS A 54 -7.83 -4.34 1.49
C LYS A 54 -8.49 -4.57 2.85
N ALA A 55 -9.22 -3.59 3.36
CA ALA A 55 -10.03 -3.73 4.57
C ALA A 55 -11.38 -4.42 4.33
N THR A 56 -12.07 -4.69 5.43
CA THR A 56 -13.46 -5.14 5.44
C THR A 56 -14.36 -4.12 4.74
N TYR A 57 -15.31 -4.60 3.93
CA TYR A 57 -16.27 -3.85 3.12
C TYR A 57 -15.68 -3.00 1.98
N GLU A 58 -14.36 -2.93 1.83
CA GLU A 58 -13.79 -2.25 0.69
C GLU A 58 -14.05 -3.02 -0.62
N PRO A 59 -14.28 -2.33 -1.75
CA PRO A 59 -14.55 -2.98 -3.02
C PRO A 59 -13.27 -3.52 -3.68
N GLY A 60 -13.44 -4.38 -4.68
CA GLY A 60 -12.35 -4.92 -5.50
C GLY A 60 -11.34 -5.76 -4.72
N ASN A 61 -10.05 -5.71 -5.09
CA ASN A 61 -8.99 -6.48 -4.41
C ASN A 61 -7.92 -5.60 -3.74
N VAL A 62 -7.88 -4.30 -4.07
CA VAL A 62 -7.02 -3.31 -3.39
C VAL A 62 -7.81 -2.27 -2.59
N GLY A 63 -9.14 -2.26 -2.68
CA GLY A 63 -9.97 -1.30 -1.97
C GLY A 63 -10.06 0.04 -2.66
N SER A 64 -10.68 1.02 -2.00
CA SER A 64 -10.89 2.37 -2.54
C SER A 64 -10.12 3.44 -1.77
N THR A 65 -9.39 3.06 -0.72
CA THR A 65 -8.70 3.98 0.18
C THR A 65 -7.17 3.78 0.14
N ILE A 66 -6.62 2.99 1.06
CA ILE A 66 -5.17 2.86 1.28
C ILE A 66 -4.48 2.17 0.12
N GLY A 67 -5.05 1.08 -0.42
CA GLY A 67 -4.39 0.29 -1.47
C GLY A 67 -4.07 1.12 -2.71
N PRO A 68 -5.05 1.81 -3.31
CA PRO A 68 -4.77 2.71 -4.44
C PRO A 68 -3.79 3.83 -4.11
N ALA A 69 -4.01 4.52 -2.99
CA ALA A 69 -3.13 5.63 -2.60
C ALA A 69 -1.68 5.19 -2.37
N LEU A 70 -1.47 4.01 -1.76
CA LEU A 70 -0.13 3.46 -1.52
C LEU A 70 0.54 3.00 -2.82
N SER A 71 -0.22 2.37 -3.72
CA SER A 71 0.24 2.03 -5.07
C SER A 71 0.71 3.26 -5.83
N ASP A 72 -0.11 4.31 -5.84
CA ASP A 72 0.18 5.56 -6.54
C ASP A 72 1.38 6.28 -5.93
N GLY A 73 1.51 6.26 -4.60
CA GLY A 73 2.68 6.75 -3.90
C GLY A 73 3.96 6.06 -4.36
N LEU A 74 3.99 4.72 -4.36
CA LEU A 74 5.16 3.97 -4.83
C LEU A 74 5.43 4.22 -6.33
N LYS A 75 4.39 4.29 -7.16
CA LYS A 75 4.53 4.62 -8.60
C LYS A 75 5.06 6.03 -8.83
N THR A 76 4.74 6.97 -7.95
CA THR A 76 5.30 8.33 -7.97
C THR A 76 6.80 8.30 -7.66
N VAL A 77 7.22 7.50 -6.68
CA VAL A 77 8.63 7.37 -6.30
C VAL A 77 9.44 6.64 -7.39
N PHE A 78 8.98 5.46 -7.79
CA PHE A 78 9.76 4.52 -8.60
C PHE A 78 9.45 4.59 -10.10
N GLY A 79 8.41 5.30 -10.51
CA GLY A 79 7.90 5.35 -11.87
C GLY A 79 6.79 4.32 -12.12
N VAL A 80 5.77 4.73 -12.88
CA VAL A 80 4.54 3.95 -13.11
C VAL A 80 4.77 2.59 -13.76
N THR A 81 5.80 2.46 -14.59
CA THR A 81 6.16 1.22 -15.29
C THR A 81 6.96 0.24 -14.44
N ASN A 82 7.43 0.70 -13.28
CA ASN A 82 8.42 0.01 -12.45
C ASN A 82 7.82 -0.62 -11.18
N VAL A 83 6.57 -0.32 -10.89
CA VAL A 83 5.82 -0.87 -9.76
C VAL A 83 4.67 -1.71 -10.31
N ALA A 84 4.60 -2.98 -9.90
CA ALA A 84 3.41 -3.80 -10.05
C ALA A 84 2.67 -3.87 -8.71
N THR A 85 1.37 -3.60 -8.72
CA THR A 85 0.48 -3.77 -7.59
C THR A 85 -0.40 -4.99 -7.81
N GLN A 86 -0.43 -5.88 -6.83
CA GLN A 86 -1.25 -7.08 -6.83
C GLN A 86 -2.09 -7.11 -5.56
N GLY A 87 -3.41 -7.02 -5.74
CA GLY A 87 -4.36 -7.18 -4.65
C GLY A 87 -4.63 -8.65 -4.34
N VAL A 88 -4.86 -8.95 -3.06
CA VAL A 88 -5.41 -10.23 -2.57
C VAL A 88 -6.90 -10.28 -2.91
N ASP A 89 -7.31 -11.31 -3.62
CA ASP A 89 -8.70 -11.45 -4.07
C ASP A 89 -9.55 -12.14 -3.01
N TYR A 90 -10.27 -11.33 -2.23
CA TYR A 90 -11.17 -11.82 -1.20
C TYR A 90 -12.32 -10.84 -0.94
N TYR A 91 -13.46 -11.38 -0.51
CA TYR A 91 -14.69 -10.59 -0.34
C TYR A 91 -14.56 -9.44 0.67
N GLY A 92 -13.70 -9.54 1.69
CA GLY A 92 -13.62 -8.56 2.77
C GLY A 92 -14.89 -8.46 3.59
N PHE A 93 -15.55 -9.58 3.87
CA PHE A 93 -16.71 -9.61 4.77
C PHE A 93 -16.29 -9.60 6.24
N ILE A 94 -17.16 -9.09 7.11
CA ILE A 94 -16.86 -8.93 8.54
C ILE A 94 -16.63 -10.27 9.23
N GLU A 95 -17.30 -11.33 8.77
CA GLU A 95 -17.18 -12.72 9.21
C GLU A 95 -15.73 -13.19 9.13
N GLY A 96 -14.97 -12.70 8.15
CA GLY A 96 -13.55 -13.00 7.98
C GLY A 96 -12.70 -12.66 9.21
N ASN A 97 -13.10 -11.64 10.00
CA ASN A 97 -12.36 -11.20 11.19
C ASN A 97 -12.54 -12.14 12.39
N TYR A 98 -13.54 -13.03 12.34
CA TYR A 98 -13.82 -13.97 13.44
C TYR A 98 -13.13 -15.32 13.24
N TYR A 99 -12.45 -15.53 12.12
CA TYR A 99 -11.57 -16.69 11.95
C TYR A 99 -10.36 -16.58 12.89
N PRO A 100 -9.75 -17.73 13.28
CA PRO A 100 -8.51 -17.73 14.05
C PRO A 100 -7.45 -16.83 13.40
N GLY A 101 -6.92 -15.90 14.19
CA GLY A 101 -5.93 -14.93 13.71
C GLY A 101 -6.48 -13.79 12.85
N GLY A 102 -7.80 -13.57 12.86
CA GLY A 102 -8.44 -12.37 12.31
C GLY A 102 -8.60 -12.34 10.79
N ALA A 103 -8.32 -13.44 10.10
CA ALA A 103 -8.30 -13.49 8.64
C ALA A 103 -8.88 -14.82 8.10
N PRO A 104 -9.62 -14.77 6.97
CA PRO A 104 -10.15 -15.98 6.36
C PRO A 104 -9.02 -16.80 5.68
N PRO A 105 -9.01 -18.14 5.83
CA PRO A 105 -7.94 -19.00 5.31
C PRO A 105 -7.64 -18.86 3.81
N TRP A 106 -8.66 -18.62 2.99
CA TRP A 106 -8.48 -18.46 1.54
C TRP A 106 -7.75 -17.16 1.17
N ALA A 107 -7.98 -16.07 1.92
CA ALA A 107 -7.26 -14.81 1.68
C ALA A 107 -5.81 -14.91 2.13
N ILE A 108 -5.55 -15.64 3.23
CA ILE A 108 -4.20 -15.98 3.67
C ILE A 108 -3.47 -16.76 2.56
N TYR A 109 -4.09 -17.82 2.05
CA TYR A 109 -3.52 -18.63 0.97
C TYR A 109 -3.26 -17.83 -0.30
N ASP A 110 -4.20 -16.96 -0.72
CA ASP A 110 -4.03 -16.14 -1.91
C ASP A 110 -2.85 -15.15 -1.76
N MET A 111 -2.72 -14.49 -0.60
CA MET A 111 -1.57 -13.63 -0.33
C MET A 111 -0.25 -14.42 -0.35
N GLN A 112 -0.21 -15.64 0.20
CA GLN A 112 0.96 -16.51 0.13
C GLN A 112 1.33 -16.87 -1.31
N ALA A 113 0.34 -17.20 -2.13
CA ALA A 113 0.53 -17.51 -3.54
C ALA A 113 1.09 -16.31 -4.30
N ILE A 114 0.55 -15.10 -4.06
CA ILE A 114 1.02 -13.86 -4.67
C ILE A 114 2.46 -13.55 -4.24
N ILE A 115 2.78 -13.62 -2.94
CA ILE A 115 4.14 -13.37 -2.44
C ILE A 115 5.12 -14.39 -3.03
N THR A 116 4.71 -15.66 -3.12
CA THR A 116 5.54 -16.72 -3.73
C THR A 116 5.78 -16.46 -5.22
N ALA A 117 4.76 -16.03 -5.96
CA ALA A 117 4.91 -15.63 -7.36
C ALA A 117 5.82 -14.40 -7.51
N ALA A 118 5.70 -13.41 -6.63
CA ALA A 118 6.58 -12.25 -6.60
C ALA A 118 8.04 -12.65 -6.26
N ALA A 119 8.23 -13.62 -5.37
CA ALA A 119 9.55 -14.14 -5.01
C ALA A 119 10.25 -14.89 -6.15
N ALA A 120 9.49 -15.39 -7.13
CA ALA A 120 10.04 -15.97 -8.36
C ALA A 120 10.64 -14.90 -9.32
N CYS A 121 10.43 -13.61 -9.05
CA CYS A 121 11.08 -12.51 -9.75
C CYS A 121 12.45 -12.18 -9.09
N PRO A 122 13.59 -12.60 -9.68
CA PRO A 122 14.88 -12.63 -9.00
C PRO A 122 15.42 -11.25 -8.59
N HIS A 123 15.06 -10.19 -9.31
CA HIS A 123 15.53 -8.82 -9.03
C HIS A 123 14.45 -7.91 -8.44
N SER A 124 13.22 -8.39 -8.28
CA SER A 124 12.13 -7.59 -7.74
C SER A 124 12.30 -7.36 -6.24
N LYS A 125 11.95 -6.15 -5.79
CA LYS A 125 11.85 -5.80 -4.37
C LYS A 125 10.39 -5.87 -3.96
N ILE A 126 10.07 -6.85 -3.12
CA ILE A 126 8.70 -7.14 -2.71
C ILE A 126 8.39 -6.33 -1.47
N VAL A 127 7.31 -5.57 -1.51
CA VAL A 127 6.75 -4.91 -0.33
C VAL A 127 5.34 -5.39 -0.12
N VAL A 128 4.97 -5.61 1.14
CA VAL A 128 3.68 -6.20 1.50
C VAL A 128 2.94 -5.23 2.42
N SER A 129 1.64 -5.06 2.20
CA SER A 129 0.84 -4.20 3.05
C SER A 129 -0.60 -4.67 3.19
N GLY A 130 -1.25 -4.27 4.28
CA GLY A 130 -2.63 -4.60 4.54
C GLY A 130 -3.30 -3.59 5.47
N TYR A 131 -4.61 -3.44 5.33
CA TYR A 131 -5.42 -2.52 6.13
C TYR A 131 -6.52 -3.29 6.87
N SER A 132 -6.67 -3.06 8.18
CA SER A 132 -7.71 -3.67 9.00
C SER A 132 -7.64 -5.21 8.96
N GLN A 133 -8.69 -5.90 8.50
CA GLN A 133 -8.68 -7.33 8.20
C GLN A 133 -7.54 -7.74 7.24
N GLY A 134 -7.17 -6.87 6.30
CA GLY A 134 -6.02 -7.06 5.42
C GLY A 134 -4.69 -7.13 6.17
N ALA A 135 -4.55 -6.41 7.29
CA ALA A 135 -3.36 -6.53 8.13
C ALA A 135 -3.27 -7.94 8.75
N ALA A 136 -4.39 -8.48 9.26
CA ALA A 136 -4.43 -9.87 9.74
C ALA A 136 -4.02 -10.87 8.65
N ILE A 137 -4.46 -10.65 7.40
CA ILE A 137 -4.03 -11.47 6.25
C ILE A 137 -2.51 -11.40 6.07
N VAL A 138 -1.90 -10.20 6.15
CA VAL A 138 -0.43 -10.02 6.10
C VAL A 138 0.28 -10.83 7.19
N HIS A 139 -0.17 -10.69 8.45
CA HIS A 139 0.42 -11.43 9.58
C HIS A 139 0.42 -12.93 9.33
N ARG A 140 -0.76 -13.48 9.05
CA ARG A 140 -0.96 -14.92 8.91
C ARG A 140 -0.28 -15.48 7.65
N ALA A 141 -0.25 -14.72 6.56
CA ALA A 141 0.41 -15.14 5.34
C ALA A 141 1.92 -15.29 5.57
N ILE A 142 2.55 -14.26 6.15
CA ILE A 142 4.01 -14.23 6.38
C ILE A 142 4.43 -15.29 7.40
N GLU A 143 3.69 -15.46 8.49
CA GLU A 143 3.98 -16.47 9.54
C GLU A 143 4.06 -17.89 8.99
N ALA A 144 3.27 -18.20 7.96
CA ALA A 144 3.20 -19.53 7.36
C ALA A 144 4.03 -19.69 6.06
N LEU A 145 4.76 -18.66 5.62
CA LEU A 145 5.66 -18.76 4.45
C LEU A 145 7.01 -19.39 4.83
N PRO A 146 7.67 -20.11 3.90
CA PRO A 146 9.05 -20.55 4.10
C PRO A 146 10.00 -19.36 4.29
N ASN A 147 11.01 -19.51 5.16
CA ASN A 147 12.01 -18.47 5.42
C ASN A 147 12.71 -17.96 4.14
N THR A 148 12.88 -18.83 3.14
CA THR A 148 13.43 -18.45 1.84
C THR A 148 12.55 -17.43 1.12
N THR A 149 11.22 -17.61 1.14
CA THR A 149 10.26 -16.64 0.58
C THR A 149 10.18 -15.39 1.44
N VAL A 150 10.12 -15.54 2.77
CA VAL A 150 10.08 -14.40 3.71
C VAL A 150 11.29 -13.46 3.51
N SER A 151 12.48 -14.03 3.28
CA SER A 151 13.71 -13.26 3.03
C SER A 151 13.69 -12.42 1.74
N ARG A 152 12.72 -12.64 0.85
CA ARG A 152 12.53 -11.86 -0.38
C ARG A 152 11.68 -10.60 -0.16
N ILE A 153 11.01 -10.49 0.99
CA ILE A 153 10.21 -9.31 1.34
C ILE A 153 11.14 -8.22 1.89
N ALA A 154 11.19 -7.08 1.22
CA ALA A 154 12.02 -5.94 1.60
C ALA A 154 11.43 -5.14 2.77
N GLY A 155 10.10 -5.01 2.83
CA GLY A 155 9.42 -4.30 3.92
C GLY A 155 7.93 -4.58 3.98
N VAL A 156 7.37 -4.40 5.18
CA VAL A 156 5.95 -4.62 5.51
C VAL A 156 5.37 -3.38 6.18
N VAL A 157 4.19 -2.94 5.73
CA VAL A 157 3.40 -1.90 6.44
C VAL A 157 1.98 -2.36 6.68
N THR A 158 1.49 -2.26 7.90
CA THR A 158 0.06 -2.48 8.22
C THR A 158 -0.60 -1.21 8.73
N PHE A 159 -1.89 -1.04 8.44
CA PHE A 159 -2.71 0.09 8.88
C PHE A 159 -3.91 -0.44 9.67
N GLY A 160 -4.25 0.21 10.79
CA GLY A 160 -5.40 -0.21 11.61
C GLY A 160 -5.32 -1.69 11.93
N ASP A 161 -4.16 -2.15 12.38
CA ASP A 161 -3.84 -3.56 12.38
C ASP A 161 -4.58 -4.29 13.52
N THR A 162 -5.54 -5.15 13.12
CA THR A 162 -6.42 -5.88 14.04
C THR A 162 -5.69 -6.91 14.90
N GLN A 163 -4.43 -7.21 14.58
CA GLN A 163 -3.61 -8.21 15.26
C GLN A 163 -2.48 -7.60 16.09
N THR A 164 -2.37 -6.26 16.15
CA THR A 164 -1.30 -5.57 16.87
C THR A 164 -1.15 -6.05 18.31
N LEU A 165 -2.23 -6.06 19.10
CA LEU A 165 -2.16 -6.51 20.50
C LEU A 165 -1.88 -8.02 20.59
N GLN A 166 -2.55 -8.81 19.76
CA GLN A 166 -2.55 -10.27 19.79
C GLN A 166 -1.19 -10.86 19.41
N ASP A 167 -0.45 -10.18 18.53
CA ASP A 167 0.87 -10.60 18.08
C ASP A 167 2.03 -9.86 18.75
N GLY A 168 1.73 -8.97 19.69
CA GLY A 168 2.73 -8.25 20.48
C GLY A 168 3.44 -7.15 19.70
N GLY A 169 2.72 -6.45 18.83
CA GLY A 169 3.23 -5.30 18.07
C GLY A 169 4.21 -5.68 16.97
N ARG A 170 4.10 -6.89 16.41
CA ARG A 170 5.01 -7.40 15.37
C ARG A 170 4.32 -8.40 14.45
N VAL A 171 4.81 -8.50 13.22
CA VAL A 171 4.54 -9.64 12.33
C VAL A 171 5.45 -10.79 12.73
N LYS A 172 4.87 -11.89 13.22
CA LYS A 172 5.64 -13.07 13.66
C LYS A 172 6.43 -13.66 12.49
N GLY A 173 7.70 -13.99 12.74
CA GLY A 173 8.58 -14.55 11.71
C GLY A 173 9.19 -13.53 10.74
N TYR A 174 8.94 -12.23 10.92
CA TYR A 174 9.49 -11.17 10.07
C TYR A 174 10.30 -10.12 10.87
N PRO A 175 11.36 -9.52 10.31
CA PRO A 175 12.18 -8.55 11.04
C PRO A 175 11.40 -7.28 11.42
N THR A 176 11.46 -6.90 12.70
CA THR A 176 10.79 -5.71 13.22
C THR A 176 11.33 -4.43 12.58
N ASN A 177 12.63 -4.36 12.29
CA ASN A 177 13.25 -3.23 11.60
C ASN A 177 12.86 -3.11 10.11
N GLN A 178 12.14 -4.09 9.55
CA GLN A 178 11.53 -4.05 8.21
C GLN A 178 10.00 -3.93 8.27
N THR A 179 9.43 -3.77 9.47
CA THR A 179 7.99 -3.68 9.71
C THR A 179 7.62 -2.31 10.24
N LEU A 180 6.52 -1.74 9.73
CA LEU A 180 5.88 -0.56 10.31
C LEU A 180 4.39 -0.85 10.52
N ILE A 181 3.95 -0.87 11.77
CA ILE A 181 2.54 -1.02 12.15
C ILE A 181 1.98 0.36 12.49
N ILE A 182 1.00 0.82 11.72
CA ILE A 182 0.39 2.15 11.86
C ILE A 182 -0.98 2.01 12.53
N CYS A 183 -1.07 2.50 13.76
CA CYS A 183 -2.32 2.56 14.52
C CYS A 183 -2.60 3.99 14.98
N ASN A 184 -3.77 4.52 14.61
CA ASN A 184 -4.24 5.82 15.06
C ASN A 184 -4.41 5.81 16.58
N SER A 185 -4.08 6.94 17.21
CA SER A 185 -4.37 7.14 18.63
C SER A 185 -5.86 6.99 18.89
N GLY A 186 -6.22 6.11 19.82
CA GLY A 186 -7.62 5.83 20.17
C GLY A 186 -8.32 4.81 19.27
N ASP A 187 -7.63 4.22 18.31
CA ASP A 187 -8.16 3.10 17.53
C ASP A 187 -8.21 1.82 18.36
N ILE A 188 -9.41 1.50 18.87
CA ILE A 188 -9.63 0.33 19.72
C ILE A 188 -9.40 -1.00 18.97
N ILE A 189 -9.42 -0.99 17.63
CA ILE A 189 -9.21 -2.19 16.82
C ILE A 189 -7.79 -2.72 16.97
N CYS A 190 -6.82 -1.81 17.03
CA CYS A 190 -5.43 -2.16 17.31
C CYS A 190 -5.21 -2.69 18.74
N THR A 191 -6.16 -2.45 19.64
CA THR A 191 -6.10 -2.91 21.05
C THR A 191 -6.92 -4.18 21.29
N GLY A 192 -7.19 -4.95 20.24
CA GLY A 192 -7.82 -6.27 20.33
C GLY A 192 -9.34 -6.27 20.46
N THR A 193 -9.98 -5.12 20.27
CA THR A 193 -11.44 -5.05 20.15
C THR A 193 -11.84 -5.14 18.68
N LEU A 194 -12.96 -5.77 18.34
CA LEU A 194 -13.51 -5.71 16.99
C LEU A 194 -14.85 -4.99 17.02
N TRP A 195 -14.92 -3.82 16.38
CA TRP A 195 -16.13 -3.03 16.24
C TRP A 195 -16.32 -2.61 14.78
N PRO A 196 -17.41 -3.01 14.10
CA PRO A 196 -17.54 -2.85 12.64
C PRO A 196 -17.52 -1.40 12.14
N LEU A 197 -17.93 -0.45 12.98
CA LEU A 197 -18.12 0.97 12.60
C LEU A 197 -17.45 1.86 13.65
N TYR A 198 -16.14 2.07 13.53
CA TYR A 198 -15.39 2.95 14.43
C TYR A 198 -14.67 4.05 13.65
N PRO A 199 -15.09 5.33 13.71
CA PRO A 199 -14.61 6.37 12.81
C PRO A 199 -13.09 6.56 12.78
N VAL A 200 -12.42 6.44 13.94
CA VAL A 200 -10.95 6.57 14.04
C VAL A 200 -10.24 5.49 13.22
N HIS A 201 -10.87 4.32 13.06
CA HIS A 201 -10.33 3.21 12.30
C HIS A 201 -10.33 3.45 10.79
N TRP A 202 -11.04 4.47 10.30
CA TRP A 202 -11.18 4.74 8.86
C TRP A 202 -10.32 5.91 8.35
N ASP A 203 -9.67 6.62 9.26
CA ASP A 203 -8.85 7.80 8.94
C ASP A 203 -7.36 7.45 8.83
N TYR A 204 -7.02 6.50 7.95
CA TYR A 204 -5.63 6.05 7.73
C TYR A 204 -5.00 6.54 6.42
N VAL A 205 -5.78 7.06 5.48
CA VAL A 205 -5.24 7.59 4.21
C VAL A 205 -4.18 8.67 4.45
N LYS A 206 -4.34 9.48 5.52
CA LYS A 206 -3.35 10.49 5.93
C LYS A 206 -1.95 9.93 6.22
N TRP A 207 -1.83 8.64 6.54
CA TRP A 207 -0.55 7.98 6.83
C TRP A 207 0.09 7.33 5.60
N VAL A 208 -0.60 7.30 4.45
CA VAL A 208 -0.06 6.73 3.21
C VAL A 208 1.29 7.36 2.83
N PRO A 209 1.51 8.69 2.89
CA PRO A 209 2.84 9.25 2.58
C PRO A 209 3.96 8.70 3.47
N THR A 210 3.69 8.51 4.77
CA THR A 210 4.66 7.93 5.71
C THR A 210 4.97 6.48 5.37
N ALA A 211 3.94 5.69 5.05
CA ALA A 211 4.09 4.30 4.62
C ALA A 211 4.83 4.17 3.29
N THR A 212 4.51 5.01 2.30
CA THR A 212 5.21 5.06 1.01
C THR A 212 6.69 5.33 1.21
N LEU A 213 7.03 6.32 2.03
CA LEU A 213 8.42 6.66 2.32
C LEU A 213 9.17 5.52 3.01
N PHE A 214 8.57 4.91 4.04
CA PHE A 214 9.17 3.76 4.72
C PHE A 214 9.43 2.61 3.75
N LEU A 215 8.42 2.19 2.98
CA LEU A 215 8.57 1.11 2.00
C LEU A 215 9.60 1.45 0.92
N ALA A 216 9.64 2.71 0.46
CA ALA A 216 10.63 3.15 -0.51
C ALA A 216 12.06 3.02 0.04
N GLN A 217 12.28 3.42 1.29
CA GLN A 217 13.59 3.24 1.95
C GLN A 217 13.96 1.76 2.08
N LYS A 218 13.01 0.87 2.40
CA LYS A 218 13.28 -0.57 2.44
C LYS A 218 13.61 -1.15 1.07
N VAL A 219 12.91 -0.72 0.02
CA VAL A 219 13.21 -1.08 -1.37
C VAL A 219 14.63 -0.62 -1.74
N LEU A 220 14.99 0.61 -1.43
CA LEU A 220 16.32 1.17 -1.71
C LEU A 220 17.42 0.43 -0.96
N ALA A 221 17.22 0.12 0.32
CA ALA A 221 18.16 -0.66 1.11
C ALA A 221 18.35 -2.07 0.55
N ALA A 222 17.26 -2.73 0.14
CA ALA A 222 17.32 -4.05 -0.51
C ALA A 222 17.99 -3.99 -1.89
N ASN A 223 17.83 -2.89 -2.63
CA ASN A 223 18.52 -2.65 -3.89
C ASN A 223 20.02 -2.35 -3.70
N ALA A 224 20.43 -1.73 -2.59
CA ALA A 224 21.86 -1.54 -2.30
C ALA A 224 22.59 -2.89 -2.07
N VAL A 225 21.89 -3.90 -1.56
CA VAL A 225 22.43 -5.26 -1.33
C VAL A 225 22.39 -6.11 -2.60
N ASP A 226 21.28 -6.04 -3.35
CA ASP A 226 21.05 -6.78 -4.60
C ASP A 226 20.56 -5.80 -5.68
N PRO A 227 21.45 -5.14 -6.42
CA PRO A 227 21.06 -4.10 -7.36
C PRO A 227 20.22 -4.60 -8.53
N TRP A 228 19.25 -3.79 -8.96
CA TRP A 228 18.55 -4.03 -10.22
C TRP A 228 19.54 -4.08 -11.40
N PRO A 229 19.34 -5.00 -12.35
CA PRO A 229 20.22 -5.11 -13.50
C PRO A 229 20.17 -3.85 -14.38
N ASN A 230 21.32 -3.53 -14.99
CA ASN A 230 21.53 -2.45 -15.96
C ASN A 230 21.30 -1.01 -15.47
N GLY A 231 21.26 -0.76 -14.16
CA GLY A 231 21.04 0.61 -13.62
C GLY A 231 19.69 1.20 -14.01
N SER A 232 18.70 0.35 -14.28
CA SER A 232 17.43 0.68 -14.95
C SER A 232 16.48 1.57 -14.15
N LEU A 233 16.73 1.79 -12.85
CA LEU A 233 16.08 2.83 -12.04
C LEU A 233 17.14 3.76 -11.46
N ALA A 234 17.23 4.97 -12.01
CA ALA A 234 17.83 6.11 -11.34
C ALA A 234 16.71 6.84 -10.58
N LEU A 235 16.82 6.91 -9.25
CA LEU A 235 15.85 7.59 -8.39
C LEU A 235 16.41 8.94 -7.99
N ASP A 236 15.68 10.01 -8.29
CA ASP A 236 15.93 11.32 -7.69
C ASP A 236 15.28 11.34 -6.30
N LEU A 237 16.10 11.09 -5.28
CA LEU A 237 15.67 11.03 -3.88
C LEU A 237 15.49 12.43 -3.26
N GLY A 238 15.78 13.51 -3.99
CA GLY A 238 15.72 14.88 -3.47
C GLY A 238 14.34 15.35 -2.99
N GLY A 239 13.28 14.60 -3.31
CA GLY A 239 11.89 14.88 -2.90
C GLY A 239 11.28 13.89 -1.90
N LEU A 240 11.99 12.82 -1.51
CA LEU A 240 11.52 11.92 -0.46
C LEU A 240 11.78 12.59 0.89
N GLY A 241 10.76 13.25 1.45
CA GLY A 241 10.86 13.94 2.73
C GLY A 241 11.37 13.06 3.88
N GLU A 242 11.68 13.67 5.01
CA GLU A 242 12.05 12.94 6.22
C GLU A 242 10.85 12.15 6.77
N LEU A 243 11.12 11.00 7.40
CA LEU A 243 10.08 10.23 8.09
C LEU A 243 9.43 11.13 9.15
N GLY A 244 8.10 11.21 9.14
CA GLY A 244 7.37 11.98 10.14
C GLY A 244 7.74 11.54 11.58
N PRO A 245 7.63 12.44 12.57
CA PRO A 245 8.04 12.15 13.95
C PRO A 245 7.32 10.91 14.49
N GLY A 246 8.10 9.96 15.04
CA GLY A 246 7.62 8.70 15.62
C GLY A 246 8.25 7.42 15.07
N MET A 247 9.14 7.50 14.06
CA MET A 247 9.76 6.33 13.45
C MET A 247 11.25 6.11 13.80
N GLU A 248 11.95 7.13 14.30
CA GLU A 248 13.37 6.99 14.72
C GLU A 248 13.54 6.43 16.13
N THR A 249 12.46 6.27 16.88
CA THR A 249 12.53 5.53 18.13
C THR A 249 12.16 4.09 17.82
N ASP A 250 13.13 3.17 17.87
CA ASP A 250 12.92 1.74 18.13
C ASP A 250 12.18 1.47 19.48
N ALA A 251 11.48 2.48 20.02
CA ALA A 251 10.58 2.36 21.14
C ALA A 251 9.23 1.87 20.62
N PRO A 252 8.67 0.80 21.19
CA PRO A 252 7.24 0.54 21.12
C PRO A 252 6.50 1.84 21.41
N VAL A 253 5.44 2.13 20.65
CA VAL A 253 4.47 3.19 20.99
C VAL A 253 4.28 3.14 22.49
N PRO A 254 4.62 4.19 23.26
CA PRO A 254 4.54 4.12 24.70
C PRO A 254 3.11 3.75 25.05
N THR A 255 2.94 2.57 25.63
CA THR A 255 1.73 2.18 26.31
C THR A 255 1.56 3.20 27.41
N ARG A 256 0.75 4.23 27.15
CA ARG A 256 0.21 5.04 28.24
C ARG A 256 -0.71 4.08 28.98
N LEU A 257 -0.16 3.42 29.99
CA LEU A 257 -0.88 2.62 30.97
C LEU A 257 -2.04 3.50 31.44
N VAL A 258 -3.23 3.24 30.93
CA VAL A 258 -4.44 3.53 31.67
C VAL A 258 -4.33 2.60 32.86
N ALA A 259 -3.94 3.16 34.01
CA ALA A 259 -4.03 2.47 35.28
C ALA A 259 -5.50 2.06 35.43
N PHE A 260 -5.77 0.76 35.26
CA PHE A 260 -7.00 0.19 35.76
C PHE A 260 -6.90 0.18 37.29
N PRO A 261 -7.95 0.59 38.02
CA PRO A 261 -7.95 0.48 39.47
C PRO A 261 -7.73 -0.98 39.85
N ASP A 262 -6.82 -1.20 40.80
CA ASP A 262 -6.43 -2.53 41.26
C ASP A 262 -7.66 -3.40 41.58
N ALA A 263 -7.63 -4.64 41.09
CA ALA A 263 -8.58 -5.65 41.52
C ALA A 263 -8.46 -5.82 43.05
N PRO A 264 -9.58 -5.95 43.79
CA PRO A 264 -9.52 -6.06 45.24
C PRO A 264 -8.72 -7.30 45.64
N VAL A 265 -7.71 -7.06 46.47
CA VAL A 265 -6.88 -8.09 47.11
C VAL A 265 -7.79 -9.04 47.88
N ALA A 266 -7.75 -10.32 47.55
CA ALA A 266 -8.37 -11.37 48.34
C ALA A 266 -7.68 -11.42 49.71
N THR A 267 -8.31 -10.82 50.72
CA THR A 267 -7.93 -11.03 52.12
C THR A 267 -8.25 -12.47 52.48
N GLY A 268 -7.21 -13.29 52.63
CA GLY A 268 -7.33 -14.61 53.25
C GLY A 268 -7.88 -14.47 54.67
N LEU A 269 -9.02 -15.13 54.92
CA LEU A 269 -9.48 -15.39 56.27
C LEU A 269 -8.87 -16.72 56.72
N GLY A 270 -7.83 -16.62 57.55
CA GLY A 270 -7.52 -17.66 58.51
C GLY A 270 -8.45 -17.50 59.72
N GLY A 271 -9.16 -18.58 60.05
CA GLY A 271 -10.08 -18.71 61.18
C GLY A 271 -10.83 -20.03 61.09
#